data_AF-A0A7S0TAD8-F1
#
_entry.id   AF-A0A7S0TAD8-F1
#
_cell.length_a   1.000
_cell.length_b   1.000
_cell.length_c   1.000
_cell.angle_alpha   90.00
_cell.angle_beta   90.00
_cell.angle_gamma   90.00
#
_symmetry.space_group_name_H-M   'P 1'
#
loop_
_entity.id
_entity.type
_entity.pdbx_description
1 polymer ?
#
loop_
_entity_poly.entity_id
_entity_poly.type
_entity_poly.pdbx_seq_one_letter_code
_entity_poly.pdbx_strand_id
1 'polypeptide(L)'
;GRLAVGHKIFIVGAELRGVTDAVAPLSEESEMAYLMLNVNGTRIAPWDATLGRASYNLTVPLRTVVPDGGAVPRMIVHVRHVYPLMYQERRADGTSVLRCELAERRAQNKWHGARESVMHDMQEAMQN
;
A
#
# COMPACT_ATOMS: atom_id res chain seq x y z
N GLY A 1 -2.98 -15.87 25.42
CA GLY A 1 -3.10 -15.28 24.06
C GLY A 1 -2.96 -16.37 23.01
N ARG A 2 -3.14 -16.05 21.71
CA ARG A 2 -2.96 -17.02 20.60
C ARG A 2 -1.49 -17.23 20.19
N LEU A 3 -0.61 -16.32 20.60
CA LEU A 3 0.84 -16.41 20.47
C LEU A 3 1.43 -16.58 21.88
N ALA A 4 2.38 -17.51 22.03
CA ALA A 4 3.05 -17.81 23.28
C ALA A 4 4.56 -18.01 23.03
N VAL A 5 5.36 -17.82 24.07
CA VAL A 5 6.81 -18.06 24.02
C VAL A 5 7.07 -19.51 23.63
N GLY A 6 8.00 -19.73 22.70
CA GLY A 6 8.32 -21.04 22.13
C GLY A 6 7.53 -21.41 20.87
N HIS A 7 6.49 -20.65 20.49
CA HIS A 7 5.83 -20.85 19.19
C HIS A 7 6.75 -20.42 18.04
N LYS A 8 6.72 -21.21 16.96
CA LYS A 8 7.33 -20.83 15.68
C LYS A 8 6.32 -20.01 14.87
N ILE A 9 6.79 -18.96 14.23
CA ILE A 9 5.97 -18.12 13.34
C ILE A 9 6.66 -17.97 11.99
N PHE A 10 5.85 -17.91 10.95
CA PHE A 10 6.24 -17.58 9.60
C PHE A 10 5.89 -16.11 9.33
N ILE A 11 6.84 -15.35 8.79
CA ILE A 11 6.70 -13.91 8.58
C ILE A 11 7.09 -13.54 7.14
N VAL A 12 6.31 -12.65 6.53
CA VAL A 12 6.63 -11.98 5.26
C VAL A 12 6.60 -10.47 5.47
N GLY A 13 7.58 -9.76 4.94
CA GLY A 13 7.61 -8.29 4.95
C GLY A 13 7.78 -7.70 6.35
N ALA A 14 8.62 -8.32 7.18
CA ALA A 14 9.08 -7.67 8.41
C ALA A 14 10.01 -6.51 8.08
N GLU A 15 9.94 -5.45 8.87
CA GLU A 15 10.81 -4.29 8.75
C GLU A 15 11.68 -4.15 9.99
N LEU A 16 12.96 -3.88 9.80
CA LEU A 16 13.85 -3.47 10.88
C LEU A 16 13.58 -1.99 11.18
N ARG A 17 13.35 -1.68 12.46
CA ARG A 17 13.12 -0.32 12.94
C ARG A 17 13.92 -0.06 14.21
N GLY A 18 14.01 1.21 14.59
CA GLY A 18 14.73 1.66 15.80
C GLY A 18 16.22 1.92 15.59
N VAL A 19 16.77 1.54 14.43
CA VAL A 19 18.14 1.81 14.01
C VAL A 19 18.15 2.30 12.56
N THR A 20 19.12 3.13 12.20
CA THR A 20 19.26 3.69 10.84
C THR A 20 20.11 2.81 9.93
N ASP A 21 21.10 2.13 10.51
CA ASP A 21 22.13 1.39 9.79
C ASP A 21 22.14 -0.10 10.16
N ALA A 22 22.96 -0.88 9.48
CA ALA A 22 23.16 -2.28 9.82
C ALA A 22 23.82 -2.39 11.20
N VAL A 23 23.22 -3.21 12.08
CA VAL A 23 23.68 -3.38 13.47
C VAL A 23 24.02 -4.85 13.73
N ALA A 24 25.09 -5.07 14.50
CA ALA A 24 25.48 -6.41 14.93
C ALA A 24 24.48 -6.94 15.98
N PRO A 25 23.98 -8.19 15.89
CA PRO A 25 22.90 -8.66 16.76
C PRO A 25 23.18 -8.69 18.27
N LEU A 26 24.45 -8.58 18.68
CA LEU A 26 24.88 -8.63 20.08
C LEU A 26 25.53 -7.32 20.54
N SER A 27 25.43 -6.22 19.77
CA SER A 27 25.94 -4.91 20.19
C SER A 27 24.92 -4.15 21.04
N GLU A 28 25.38 -3.16 21.80
CA GLU A 28 24.51 -2.28 22.60
C GLU A 28 23.51 -1.50 21.71
N GLU A 29 23.90 -1.15 20.47
CA GLU A 29 22.99 -0.45 19.55
C GLU A 29 21.79 -1.32 19.15
N SER A 30 21.91 -2.65 19.26
CA SER A 30 20.82 -3.58 18.95
C SER A 30 19.69 -3.55 19.97
N GLU A 31 19.89 -2.98 21.16
CA GLU A 31 18.85 -2.85 22.18
C GLU A 31 17.68 -1.96 21.72
N MET A 32 17.96 -0.99 20.84
CA MET A 32 16.96 -0.11 20.26
C MET A 32 16.33 -0.70 18.99
N ALA A 33 16.93 -1.75 18.43
CA ALA A 33 16.48 -2.38 17.21
C ALA A 33 15.30 -3.34 17.47
N TYR A 34 14.26 -3.26 16.64
CA TYR A 34 13.14 -4.18 16.70
C TYR A 34 12.61 -4.52 15.32
N LEU A 35 12.03 -5.71 15.19
CA LEU A 35 11.32 -6.14 13.99
C LEU A 35 9.84 -5.77 14.12
N MET A 36 9.37 -4.91 13.22
CA MET A 36 7.94 -4.69 13.04
C MET A 36 7.34 -5.89 12.30
N LEU A 37 6.37 -6.54 12.95
CA LEU A 37 5.60 -7.62 12.36
C LEU A 37 4.21 -7.14 11.96
N ASN A 38 3.81 -7.46 10.74
CA ASN A 38 2.50 -7.15 10.21
C ASN A 38 1.54 -8.34 10.38
N VAL A 39 0.29 -8.07 10.75
CA VAL A 39 -0.74 -9.10 11.00
C VAL A 39 -1.02 -9.92 9.75
N ASN A 40 -1.13 -9.27 8.58
CA ASN A 40 -1.39 -9.95 7.32
C ASN A 40 -0.20 -10.81 6.86
N GLY A 41 1.02 -10.42 7.25
CA GLY A 41 2.27 -11.11 6.93
C GLY A 41 2.68 -12.23 7.89
N THR A 42 2.00 -12.40 9.04
CA THR A 42 2.45 -13.29 10.12
C THR A 42 1.48 -14.46 10.34
N ARG A 43 1.98 -15.70 10.39
CA ARG A 43 1.19 -16.91 10.67
C ARG A 43 1.94 -17.84 11.62
N ILE A 44 1.21 -18.67 12.36
CA ILE A 44 1.82 -19.73 13.18
C ILE A 44 2.43 -20.77 12.23
N ALA A 45 3.68 -21.15 12.50
CA ALA A 45 4.37 -22.19 11.77
C ALA A 45 4.22 -23.55 12.47
N PRO A 46 4.37 -24.68 11.75
CA PRO A 46 4.43 -26.01 12.34
C PRO A 46 5.52 -26.12 13.42
N TRP A 47 5.31 -27.02 14.39
CA TRP A 47 6.23 -27.19 15.53
C TRP A 47 7.62 -27.69 15.09
N ASP A 48 7.69 -28.44 14.00
CA ASP A 48 8.89 -29.03 13.40
C ASP A 48 9.55 -28.11 12.35
N ALA A 49 8.98 -26.93 12.07
CA ALA A 49 9.53 -26.00 11.09
C ALA A 49 10.96 -25.56 11.43
N THR A 50 11.87 -25.55 10.45
CA THR A 50 13.24 -25.04 10.64
C THR A 50 13.23 -23.52 10.83
N LEU A 51 14.00 -23.02 11.80
CA LEU A 51 14.18 -21.59 12.02
C LEU A 51 15.12 -20.97 10.96
N GLY A 52 14.97 -19.67 10.74
CA GLY A 52 15.76 -18.92 9.76
C GLY A 52 14.97 -18.60 8.50
N ARG A 53 15.68 -18.31 7.40
CA ARG A 53 15.07 -17.89 6.14
C ARG A 53 14.36 -19.06 5.47
N ALA A 54 13.05 -18.93 5.25
CA ALA A 54 12.29 -19.85 4.42
C ALA A 54 12.45 -19.52 2.93
N SER A 55 12.45 -20.55 2.08
CA SER A 55 12.53 -20.42 0.61
C SER A 55 11.16 -20.32 -0.07
N TYR A 56 10.09 -20.69 0.62
CA TYR A 56 8.73 -20.66 0.10
C TYR A 56 7.97 -19.41 0.55
N ASN A 57 6.96 -19.01 -0.22
CA ASN A 57 6.11 -17.87 0.11
C ASN A 57 4.84 -18.30 0.84
N LEU A 58 4.42 -17.50 1.82
CA LEU A 58 3.13 -17.64 2.48
C LEU A 58 1.99 -17.23 1.52
N THR A 59 1.05 -18.15 1.28
CA THR A 59 -0.21 -17.84 0.59
C THR A 59 -1.33 -17.69 1.60
N VAL A 60 -2.04 -16.56 1.60
CA VAL A 60 -3.16 -16.31 2.51
C VAL A 60 -4.49 -16.18 1.76
N PRO A 61 -5.59 -16.72 2.31
CA PRO A 61 -6.91 -16.49 1.73
C PRO A 61 -7.44 -15.09 2.12
N LEU A 62 -8.24 -14.49 1.24
CA LEU A 62 -8.82 -13.15 1.43
C LEU A 62 -9.55 -12.99 2.77
N ARG A 63 -10.27 -14.02 3.23
CA ARG A 63 -11.00 -14.00 4.51
C ARG A 63 -10.13 -13.79 5.76
N THR A 64 -8.80 -13.95 5.64
CA THR A 64 -7.86 -13.77 6.76
C THR A 64 -7.16 -12.41 6.74
N VAL A 65 -7.44 -11.58 5.73
CA VAL A 65 -6.89 -10.23 5.64
C VAL A 65 -7.63 -9.33 6.61
N VAL A 66 -6.87 -8.60 7.40
CA VAL A 66 -7.37 -7.61 8.35
C VAL A 66 -7.04 -6.21 7.82
N PRO A 67 -8.02 -5.26 7.83
CA PRO A 67 -7.74 -3.85 7.57
C PRO A 67 -6.64 -3.33 8.48
N ASP A 68 -5.78 -2.45 7.97
CA ASP A 68 -4.61 -1.90 8.69
C ASP A 68 -3.61 -2.94 9.21
N GLY A 69 -3.76 -4.22 8.82
CA GLY A 69 -2.88 -5.33 9.22
C GLY A 69 -1.55 -5.37 8.45
N GLY A 70 -1.18 -4.31 7.74
CA GLY A 70 -0.02 -4.23 6.86
C GLY A 70 -0.19 -4.97 5.52
N ALA A 71 0.90 -5.06 4.77
CA ALA A 71 0.91 -5.64 3.43
C ALA A 71 0.45 -7.12 3.44
N VAL A 72 -0.40 -7.46 2.47
CA VAL A 72 -0.88 -8.84 2.30
C VAL A 72 0.15 -9.62 1.48
N PRO A 73 0.60 -10.80 1.94
CA PRO A 73 1.47 -11.69 1.17
C PRO A 73 0.79 -12.21 -0.10
N ARG A 74 1.39 -13.23 -0.72
CA ARG A 74 0.80 -13.89 -1.89
C ARG A 74 -0.65 -14.31 -1.60
N MET A 75 -1.55 -14.01 -2.53
CA MET A 75 -2.94 -14.45 -2.50
C MET A 75 -3.32 -15.02 -3.86
N ILE A 76 -4.08 -16.11 -3.86
CA ILE A 76 -4.68 -16.66 -5.07
C ILE A 76 -6.13 -16.17 -5.10
N VAL A 77 -6.49 -15.49 -6.19
CA VAL A 77 -7.83 -14.92 -6.37
C VAL A 77 -8.46 -15.44 -7.66
N HIS A 78 -9.79 -15.55 -7.67
CA HIS A 78 -10.57 -15.78 -8.87
C HIS A 78 -11.23 -14.47 -9.29
N VAL A 79 -10.97 -14.02 -10.52
CA VAL A 79 -11.54 -12.78 -11.03
C VAL A 79 -13.00 -13.02 -11.40
N ARG A 80 -13.92 -12.54 -10.54
CA ARG A 80 -15.37 -12.69 -10.76
C ARG A 80 -15.95 -11.65 -11.73
N HIS A 81 -15.49 -10.41 -11.62
CA HIS A 81 -15.96 -9.29 -12.42
C HIS A 81 -14.77 -8.40 -12.80
N VAL A 82 -14.77 -7.91 -14.04
CA VAL A 82 -13.87 -6.88 -14.53
C VAL A 82 -14.72 -5.63 -14.75
N TYR A 83 -14.44 -4.57 -14.01
CA TYR A 83 -15.17 -3.31 -14.10
C TYR A 83 -14.53 -2.37 -15.15
N PRO A 84 -15.29 -1.47 -15.77
CA PRO A 84 -14.74 -0.49 -16.69
C PRO A 84 -13.78 0.47 -15.97
N LEU A 85 -12.90 1.10 -16.75
CA LEU A 85 -11.96 2.11 -16.26
C LEU A 85 -12.72 3.30 -15.66
N MET A 86 -12.28 3.72 -14.47
CA MET A 86 -12.79 4.91 -13.79
C MET A 86 -11.65 5.89 -13.55
N TYR A 87 -11.97 7.18 -13.62
CA TYR A 87 -11.05 8.29 -13.39
C TYR A 87 -11.39 8.93 -12.05
N GLN A 88 -10.39 9.19 -11.21
CA GLN A 88 -10.59 9.87 -9.92
C GLN A 88 -9.81 11.18 -9.90
N GLU A 89 -10.52 12.31 -9.81
CA GLU A 89 -9.91 13.62 -9.63
C GLU A 89 -9.90 13.96 -8.14
N ARG A 90 -8.71 14.22 -7.57
CA ARG A 90 -8.56 14.77 -6.22
C ARG A 90 -8.45 16.28 -6.32
N ARG A 91 -9.40 16.99 -5.71
CA ARG A 91 -9.49 18.45 -5.74
C ARG A 91 -8.68 19.08 -4.61
N ALA A 92 -8.39 20.36 -4.77
CA ALA A 92 -7.64 21.15 -3.78
C ALA A 92 -8.38 21.29 -2.43
N ASP A 93 -9.72 21.19 -2.44
CA ASP A 93 -10.56 21.18 -1.23
C ASP A 93 -10.52 19.83 -0.47
N GLY A 94 -9.72 18.86 -0.95
CA GLY A 94 -9.59 17.54 -0.37
C GLY A 94 -10.69 16.56 -0.80
N THR A 95 -11.70 17.01 -1.54
CA THR A 95 -12.74 16.12 -2.09
C THR A 95 -12.22 15.32 -3.28
N SER A 96 -12.85 14.18 -3.55
CA SER A 96 -12.56 13.38 -4.75
C SER A 96 -13.80 13.11 -5.57
N VAL A 97 -13.70 13.24 -6.88
CA VAL A 97 -14.78 12.95 -7.83
C VAL A 97 -14.40 11.75 -8.68
N LEU A 98 -15.27 10.75 -8.73
CA LEU A 98 -15.10 9.57 -9.59
C LEU A 98 -15.92 9.74 -10.88
N ARG A 99 -15.30 9.49 -12.03
CA ARG A 99 -15.90 9.65 -13.36
C ARG A 99 -15.72 8.39 -14.20
N CYS A 100 -16.73 8.08 -15.01
CA CYS A 100 -16.54 7.19 -16.15
C CYS A 100 -15.79 7.93 -17.26
N GLU A 101 -15.32 7.19 -18.26
CA GLU A 101 -14.54 7.74 -19.37
C GLU A 101 -15.22 8.93 -20.08
N LEU A 102 -16.51 8.82 -20.40
CA LEU A 102 -17.23 9.92 -21.07
C LEU A 102 -17.35 11.17 -20.19
N ALA A 103 -17.60 10.97 -18.89
CA ALA A 103 -17.69 12.08 -17.94
C ALA A 103 -16.33 12.76 -17.75
N GLU A 104 -15.24 12.00 -17.74
CA GLU A 104 -13.89 12.55 -17.69
C GLU A 104 -13.55 13.34 -18.96
N ARG A 105 -13.83 12.80 -20.15
CA ARG A 105 -13.61 13.54 -21.41
C ARG A 105 -14.35 14.89 -21.44
N ARG A 106 -15.59 14.93 -20.95
CA ARG A 106 -16.36 16.19 -20.84
C ARG A 106 -15.74 17.15 -19.83
N ALA A 107 -15.30 16.65 -18.68
CA ALA A 107 -14.63 17.46 -17.66
C ALA A 107 -13.31 18.04 -18.19
N GLN A 108 -12.52 17.20 -18.86
CA GLN A 108 -11.28 17.59 -19.52
C GLN A 108 -11.53 18.68 -20.57
N ASN A 109 -12.49 18.50 -21.47
CA ASN A 109 -12.82 19.53 -22.47
C ASN A 109 -13.26 20.85 -21.83
N LYS A 110 -14.08 20.79 -20.77
CA LYS A 110 -14.50 21.99 -20.04
C LYS A 110 -13.30 22.69 -19.39
N TRP A 111 -12.38 21.93 -18.81
CA TRP A 111 -11.17 22.47 -18.20
C TRP A 111 -10.23 23.10 -19.23
N HIS A 112 -10.01 22.43 -20.38
CA HIS A 112 -9.22 22.99 -21.48
C HIS A 112 -9.82 24.31 -21.98
N GLY A 113 -11.12 24.34 -22.26
CA GLY A 113 -11.78 25.57 -22.71
C GLY A 113 -11.71 26.70 -21.70
N ALA A 114 -11.92 26.42 -20.40
CA ALA A 114 -11.77 27.43 -19.36
C ALA A 114 -10.32 27.93 -19.25
N ARG A 115 -9.33 27.03 -19.39
CA ARG A 115 -7.92 27.39 -19.32
C ARG A 115 -7.48 28.23 -20.52
N GLU A 116 -7.95 27.90 -21.72
CA GLU A 116 -7.70 28.65 -22.95
C GLU A 116 -8.27 30.06 -22.87
N SER A 117 -9.51 30.22 -22.37
CA SER A 117 -10.11 31.54 -22.13
C SER A 117 -9.26 32.39 -21.19
N VAL A 118 -8.84 31.83 -20.05
CA VAL A 118 -8.00 32.56 -19.08
C VAL A 118 -6.63 32.92 -19.68
N MET A 119 -6.02 32.04 -20.48
CA MET A 119 -4.76 32.36 -21.16
C MET A 119 -4.93 33.49 -22.18
N HIS A 120 -6.02 33.49 -22.93
CA HIS A 120 -6.33 34.54 -23.89
C HIS A 120 -6.47 35.90 -23.18
N ASP A 121 -7.25 35.96 -22.10
CA ASP A 121 -7.44 37.18 -21.31
C ASP A 121 -6.11 37.70 -20.73
N MET A 122 -5.22 36.81 -20.29
CA MET A 122 -3.88 37.17 -19.81
C MET A 122 -3.01 37.75 -20.92
N GLN A 123 -3.08 37.21 -22.15
CA GLN A 123 -2.30 37.70 -23.29
C GLN A 123 -2.76 39.09 -23.72
N GLU A 124 -4.07 39.35 -23.74
CA GLU A 124 -4.62 40.68 -24.04
C GLU A 124 -4.19 41.70 -22.98
N ALA A 125 -4.22 41.33 -21.70
CA ALA A 125 -3.78 42.19 -20.60
C ALA A 125 -2.28 42.54 -20.64
N MET A 126 -1.44 41.71 -21.29
CA MET A 126 -0.01 42.00 -21.47
C MET A 126 0.29 42.88 -22.69
N GLN A 127 -0.66 43.02 -23.62
CA GLN A 127 -0.50 43.80 -24.85
C GLN A 127 -0.97 45.26 -24.70
N ASN A 128 -1.80 45.56 -23.70
CA ASN A 128 -2.19 46.91 -23.30
C ASN A 128 -1.28 47.47 -22.21
#